data_AF-A0A1H6XMS5-F1
#
_entry.id   AF-A0A1H6XMS5-F1
#
_cell.length_a   1.000
_cell.length_b   1.000
_cell.length_c   1.000
_cell.angle_alpha   90.00
_cell.angle_beta   90.00
_cell.angle_gamma   90.00
#
_symmetry.space_group_name_H-M   'P 1'
#
loop_
_entity.id
_entity.type
_entity.pdbx_description
1 polymer ?
#
loop_
_entity_poly.entity_id
_entity_poly.type
_entity_poly.pdbx_seq_one_letter_code
_entity_poly.pdbx_strand_id
1 'polypeptide(L)'
;MLYRVDMSKMVVTQEKETEYQGLGGRLLSKNILRQELAVTADVWKDNKIVLATGLLAGMQPIYAGRLSLCMKSPVLGEVKENNTGGMLADQLGRMNTRAIIIEGLPSVKSTYILYISPKKAEIQVMPTLQNLDFQVTADFLSAHFGKQIAVGCIDAAGEKQLTEGMFGITNIKGKVVHFAGRSQSGVAAVFASKGIKAIVVDAEGEIPVAVDQLAFQTASAYILSLLNQGEGMSQQRLKEGACLACGNLSCAKWSHVEPGHTEHRYMFWKSAENGFIDSMGVCLFAVKTLQQDKTGLEKLAMMCNARYGWNKTLAEYLSLAEN
;
A
#
# COMPACT_ATOMS: atom_id res chain seq x y z
N MET A 1 -2.56 5.45 13.62
CA MET A 1 -2.65 4.17 14.36
C MET A 1 -2.14 3.02 13.50
N LEU A 2 -1.54 1.99 14.10
CA LEU A 2 -1.12 0.75 13.43
C LEU A 2 -1.91 -0.44 14.00
N TYR A 3 -2.24 -1.41 13.15
CA TYR A 3 -2.77 -2.71 13.60
C TYR A 3 -1.69 -3.78 13.49
N ARG A 4 -1.42 -4.50 14.57
CA ARG A 4 -0.54 -5.68 14.58
C ARG A 4 -1.34 -6.95 14.77
N VAL A 5 -1.12 -7.91 13.89
CA VAL A 5 -1.86 -9.17 13.77
C VAL A 5 -0.88 -10.32 13.97
N ASP A 6 -0.94 -10.96 15.13
CA ASP A 6 -0.13 -12.14 15.46
C ASP A 6 -0.96 -13.39 15.19
N MET A 7 -0.69 -14.06 14.07
CA MET A 7 -1.40 -15.28 13.67
C MET A 7 -1.07 -16.48 14.56
N SER A 8 0.06 -16.46 15.28
CA SER A 8 0.39 -17.56 16.19
C SER A 8 -0.46 -17.52 17.47
N LYS A 9 -0.87 -16.32 17.87
CA LYS A 9 -1.73 -16.09 19.04
C LYS A 9 -3.18 -15.81 18.68
N MET A 10 -3.47 -15.58 17.40
CA MET A 10 -4.78 -15.16 16.90
C MET A 10 -5.27 -13.86 17.54
N VAL A 11 -4.36 -12.89 17.73
CA VAL A 11 -4.65 -11.61 18.37
C VAL A 11 -4.39 -10.46 17.42
N VAL A 12 -5.27 -9.46 17.47
CA VAL A 12 -5.10 -8.16 16.82
C VAL A 12 -4.92 -7.09 17.89
N THR A 13 -3.86 -6.29 17.81
CA THR A 13 -3.58 -5.18 18.72
C THR A 13 -3.44 -3.87 17.97
N GLN A 14 -3.69 -2.76 18.67
CA GLN A 14 -3.52 -1.40 18.14
C GLN A 14 -2.29 -0.74 18.77
N GLU A 15 -1.46 -0.14 17.94
CA GLU A 15 -0.24 0.56 18.35
C GLU A 15 -0.28 2.03 17.89
N LYS A 16 0.35 2.90 18.69
CA LYS A 16 0.56 4.29 18.30
C LYS A 16 1.69 4.36 17.28
N GLU A 17 1.55 5.23 16.29
CA GLU A 17 2.56 5.39 15.22
C GLU A 17 3.70 6.36 15.59
N THR A 18 3.87 6.71 16.87
CA THR A 18 4.68 7.88 17.29
C THR A 18 6.12 7.82 16.77
N GLU A 19 6.74 6.65 16.74
CA GLU A 19 8.11 6.46 16.22
C GLU A 19 8.21 6.57 14.69
N TYR A 20 7.08 6.51 13.98
CA TYR A 20 6.99 6.55 12.53
C TYR A 20 6.36 7.85 12.00
N GLN A 21 6.29 8.89 12.82
CA GLN A 21 5.71 10.18 12.44
C GLN A 21 6.37 10.73 11.17
N GLY A 22 5.55 11.10 10.18
CA GLY A 22 6.04 11.60 8.89
C GLY A 22 6.42 10.51 7.87
N LEU A 23 6.38 9.23 8.25
CA LEU A 23 6.56 8.11 7.33
C LEU A 23 5.19 7.61 6.86
N GLY A 24 5.07 7.38 5.54
CA GLY A 24 3.88 6.78 4.93
C GLY A 24 4.25 5.83 3.80
N GLY A 25 3.27 5.04 3.36
CA GLY A 25 3.43 4.11 2.25
C GLY A 25 4.71 3.28 2.36
N ARG A 26 5.55 3.38 1.33
CA ARG A 26 6.82 2.64 1.24
C ARG A 26 7.80 2.97 2.34
N LEU A 27 7.94 4.24 2.73
CA LEU A 27 8.91 4.62 3.77
C LEU A 27 8.51 4.01 5.12
N LEU A 28 7.21 4.03 5.44
CA LEU A 28 6.69 3.42 6.65
C LEU A 28 6.95 1.91 6.67
N SER A 29 6.53 1.21 5.61
CA SER A 29 6.65 -0.25 5.56
C SER A 29 8.10 -0.74 5.48
N LYS A 30 8.98 -0.04 4.76
CA LYS A 30 10.42 -0.32 4.72
C LYS A 30 11.06 -0.14 6.10
N ASN A 31 10.74 0.93 6.82
CA ASN A 31 11.32 1.19 8.14
C ASN A 31 10.89 0.15 9.17
N ILE A 32 9.60 -0.22 9.20
CA ILE A 32 9.09 -1.31 10.06
C ILE A 32 9.86 -2.61 9.77
N LEU A 33 9.95 -3.03 8.51
CA LEU A 33 10.67 -4.27 8.17
C LEU A 33 12.17 -4.20 8.48
N ARG A 34 12.83 -3.06 8.25
CA ARG A 34 14.25 -2.89 8.57
C ARG A 34 14.53 -3.05 10.07
N GLN A 35 13.63 -2.56 10.91
CA GLN A 35 13.77 -2.64 12.37
C GLN A 35 13.39 -4.02 12.91
N GLU A 36 12.34 -4.64 12.36
CA GLU A 36 11.71 -5.82 12.95
C GLU A 36 12.06 -7.15 12.28
N LEU A 37 12.64 -7.14 11.07
CA LEU A 37 12.94 -8.35 10.30
C LEU A 37 14.45 -8.50 10.05
N ALA A 38 15.05 -9.54 10.63
CA ALA A 38 16.45 -9.84 10.42
C ALA A 38 16.74 -10.18 8.94
N VAL A 39 17.93 -9.83 8.46
CA VAL A 39 18.37 -10.18 7.10
C VAL A 39 18.37 -11.70 6.88
N THR A 40 18.68 -12.48 7.91
CA THR A 40 18.68 -13.95 7.91
C THR A 40 17.32 -14.58 8.17
N ALA A 41 16.27 -13.78 8.37
CA ALA A 41 14.92 -14.28 8.69
C ALA A 41 14.39 -15.25 7.62
N ASP A 42 13.68 -16.30 8.05
CA ASP A 42 13.01 -17.21 7.14
C ASP A 42 11.90 -16.51 6.33
N VAL A 43 11.76 -16.84 5.05
CA VAL A 43 10.80 -16.19 4.14
C VAL A 43 9.34 -16.59 4.42
N TRP A 44 9.10 -17.55 5.30
CA TRP A 44 7.77 -18.01 5.68
C TRP A 44 7.48 -17.72 7.15
N LYS A 45 8.23 -18.32 8.06
CA LYS A 45 7.95 -18.28 9.51
C LYS A 45 8.16 -16.89 10.09
N ASP A 46 9.30 -16.29 9.81
CA ASP A 46 9.71 -15.01 10.41
C ASP A 46 9.18 -13.81 9.63
N ASN A 47 8.74 -14.03 8.39
CA ASN A 47 8.32 -12.98 7.47
C ASN A 47 7.12 -12.20 8.01
N LYS A 48 7.18 -10.87 7.85
CA LYS A 48 6.11 -9.94 8.21
C LYS A 48 5.52 -9.33 6.94
N ILE A 49 4.21 -9.21 6.89
CA ILE A 49 3.51 -8.49 5.83
C ILE A 49 3.12 -7.12 6.36
N VAL A 50 3.61 -6.05 5.74
CA VAL A 50 3.28 -4.68 6.12
C VAL A 50 2.48 -4.03 5.00
N LEU A 51 1.20 -3.74 5.25
CA LEU A 51 0.34 -2.97 4.37
C LEU A 51 0.26 -1.54 4.90
N ALA A 52 0.99 -0.60 4.30
CA ALA A 52 1.07 0.79 4.74
C ALA A 52 0.34 1.73 3.79
N THR A 53 -0.43 2.66 4.34
CA THR A 53 -1.13 3.71 3.58
C THR A 53 -0.25 4.94 3.43
N GLY A 54 -0.49 5.73 2.38
CA GLY A 54 0.08 7.07 2.28
C GLY A 54 -0.37 8.01 3.41
N LEU A 55 0.38 9.08 3.65
CA LEU A 55 0.04 10.16 4.61
C LEU A 55 -1.26 10.89 4.31
N LEU A 56 -1.72 10.89 3.05
CA LEU A 56 -2.96 11.57 2.65
C LEU A 56 -4.11 10.60 2.36
N ALA A 57 -3.94 9.29 2.62
CA ALA A 57 -4.96 8.29 2.36
C ALA A 57 -6.28 8.58 3.12
N GLY A 58 -7.42 8.39 2.45
CA GLY A 58 -8.76 8.68 2.99
C GLY A 58 -9.18 10.15 2.93
N MET A 59 -8.26 11.09 2.69
CA MET A 59 -8.59 12.50 2.54
C MET A 59 -9.10 12.80 1.14
N GLN A 60 -10.15 13.61 1.04
CA GLN A 60 -10.71 14.10 -0.23
C GLN A 60 -10.30 15.56 -0.47
N PRO A 61 -10.21 16.03 -1.72
CA PRO A 61 -10.44 15.33 -3.00
C PRO A 61 -9.21 14.62 -3.58
N ILE A 62 -8.16 14.34 -2.81
CA ILE A 62 -6.91 13.83 -3.38
C ILE A 62 -7.00 12.32 -3.65
N TYR A 63 -6.54 11.91 -4.84
CA TYR A 63 -6.33 10.52 -5.25
C TYR A 63 -5.19 9.81 -4.49
N ALA A 64 -5.05 10.06 -3.19
CA ALA A 64 -3.99 9.56 -2.33
C ALA A 64 -4.27 8.15 -1.79
N GLY A 65 -4.95 7.32 -2.57
CA GLY A 65 -5.40 5.98 -2.19
C GLY A 65 -4.39 4.87 -2.48
N ARG A 66 -3.08 5.15 -2.46
CA ARG A 66 -2.05 4.12 -2.69
C ARG A 66 -1.73 3.35 -1.41
N LEU A 67 -1.54 2.05 -1.59
CA LEU A 67 -1.14 1.09 -0.58
C LEU A 67 0.23 0.51 -0.94
N SER A 68 1.17 0.57 -0.02
CA SER A 68 2.46 -0.11 -0.14
C SER A 68 2.43 -1.40 0.67
N LEU A 69 2.58 -2.52 -0.02
CA LEU A 69 2.62 -3.85 0.58
C LEU A 69 4.06 -4.37 0.53
N CYS A 70 4.71 -4.43 1.69
CA CYS A 70 6.08 -4.90 1.82
C CYS A 70 6.17 -6.22 2.59
N MET A 71 7.07 -7.07 2.14
CA MET A 71 7.39 -8.36 2.76
C MET A 71 8.73 -8.86 2.20
N LYS A 72 9.32 -9.87 2.83
CA LYS A 72 10.47 -10.59 2.25
C LYS A 72 9.94 -11.54 1.16
N SER A 73 10.41 -11.38 -0.08
CA SER A 73 10.00 -12.22 -1.20
C SER A 73 10.57 -13.64 -1.01
N PRO A 74 9.73 -14.69 -1.06
CA PRO A 74 10.21 -16.07 -1.08
C PRO A 74 10.90 -16.44 -2.40
N VAL A 75 10.72 -15.64 -3.46
CA VAL A 75 11.36 -15.86 -4.77
C VAL A 75 12.77 -15.29 -4.80
N LEU A 76 12.95 -14.09 -4.23
CA LEU A 76 14.21 -13.34 -4.31
C LEU A 76 15.04 -13.40 -3.03
N GLY A 77 14.45 -13.78 -1.90
CA GLY A 77 15.10 -13.74 -0.59
C GLY A 77 15.33 -12.33 -0.03
N GLU A 78 14.80 -11.30 -0.70
CA GLU A 78 14.96 -9.88 -0.36
C GLU A 78 13.62 -9.23 -0.03
N VAL A 79 13.64 -8.11 0.68
CA VAL A 79 12.44 -7.28 0.86
C VAL A 79 11.99 -6.70 -0.48
N LYS A 80 10.71 -6.85 -0.81
CA LYS A 80 10.07 -6.25 -1.99
C LYS A 80 8.83 -5.48 -1.59
N GLU A 81 8.66 -4.31 -2.21
CA GLU A 81 7.46 -3.50 -2.10
C GLU A 81 6.57 -3.70 -3.34
N ASN A 82 5.27 -3.85 -3.09
CA ASN A 82 4.22 -3.93 -4.09
C ASN A 82 3.25 -2.78 -3.86
N ASN A 83 3.28 -1.80 -4.76
CA ASN A 83 2.46 -0.61 -4.66
C ASN A 83 1.18 -0.77 -5.50
N THR A 84 0.01 -0.55 -4.90
CA THR A 84 -1.27 -0.69 -5.59
C THR A 84 -2.26 0.39 -5.18
N GLY A 85 -3.34 0.53 -5.96
CA GLY A 85 -4.46 1.41 -5.63
C GLY A 85 -5.62 0.61 -5.04
N GLY A 86 -6.80 1.20 -5.06
CA GLY A 86 -8.03 0.55 -4.61
C GLY A 86 -8.48 1.05 -3.24
N MET A 87 -9.55 0.44 -2.75
CA MET A 87 -10.31 0.97 -1.62
C MET A 87 -9.68 0.69 -0.26
N LEU A 88 -8.73 -0.25 -0.18
CA LEU A 88 -8.16 -0.67 1.11
C LEU A 88 -7.41 0.48 1.78
N ALA A 89 -6.55 1.19 1.06
CA ALA A 89 -5.83 2.35 1.61
C ALA A 89 -6.77 3.51 1.96
N ASP A 90 -7.81 3.73 1.16
CA ASP A 90 -8.80 4.79 1.41
C ASP A 90 -9.59 4.53 2.70
N GLN A 91 -10.15 3.32 2.85
CA GLN A 91 -10.92 2.92 4.04
C GLN A 91 -10.04 2.92 5.30
N LEU A 92 -8.81 2.41 5.23
CA LEU A 92 -7.85 2.49 6.34
C LEU A 92 -7.54 3.94 6.70
N GLY A 93 -7.27 4.78 5.69
CA GLY A 93 -6.98 6.19 5.85
C GLY A 93 -8.14 6.98 6.48
N ARG A 94 -9.39 6.62 6.16
CA ARG A 94 -10.59 7.20 6.77
C ARG A 94 -10.68 6.95 8.27
N MET A 95 -10.27 5.77 8.71
CA MET A 95 -10.17 5.41 10.13
C MET A 95 -8.85 5.89 10.78
N ASN A 96 -8.08 6.77 10.13
CA ASN A 96 -6.73 7.19 10.57
C ASN A 96 -5.78 6.02 10.88
N THR A 97 -5.95 4.93 10.15
CA THR A 97 -5.09 3.75 10.19
C THR A 97 -4.00 3.86 9.13
N ARG A 98 -2.76 3.62 9.55
CA ARG A 98 -1.54 3.94 8.79
C ARG A 98 -0.87 2.70 8.26
N ALA A 99 -0.94 1.60 9.01
CA ALA A 99 -0.49 0.30 8.54
C ALA A 99 -1.22 -0.86 9.24
N ILE A 100 -1.19 -2.01 8.57
CA ILE A 100 -1.45 -3.32 9.14
C ILE A 100 -0.15 -4.13 9.04
N ILE A 101 0.26 -4.77 10.14
CA ILE A 101 1.44 -5.62 10.23
C ILE A 101 0.96 -7.03 10.59
N ILE A 102 1.22 -8.01 9.74
CA ILE A 102 0.83 -9.41 9.94
C ILE A 102 2.07 -10.26 10.16
N GLU A 103 2.09 -11.03 11.25
CA GLU A 103 3.21 -11.87 11.66
C GLU A 103 2.77 -13.22 12.24
N GLY A 104 3.73 -14.09 12.54
CA GLY A 104 3.48 -15.41 13.10
C GLY A 104 2.89 -16.39 12.09
N LEU A 105 2.67 -17.64 12.48
CA LEU A 105 1.96 -18.63 11.67
C LEU A 105 0.78 -19.18 12.47
N PRO A 106 -0.39 -19.41 11.85
CA PRO A 106 -1.51 -20.01 12.56
C PRO A 106 -1.16 -21.44 12.99
N SER A 107 -1.51 -21.80 14.23
CA SER A 107 -1.30 -23.14 14.77
C SER A 107 -2.22 -24.19 14.10
N VAL A 108 -3.38 -23.75 13.62
CA VAL A 108 -4.36 -24.58 12.91
C VAL A 108 -4.43 -24.15 11.45
N LYS A 109 -4.29 -25.11 10.53
CA LYS A 109 -4.47 -24.85 9.10
C LYS A 109 -5.94 -24.61 8.80
N SER A 110 -6.28 -23.37 8.45
CA SER A 110 -7.61 -22.96 8.02
C SER A 110 -7.51 -21.73 7.11
N THR A 111 -8.65 -21.31 6.58
CA THR A 111 -8.79 -20.07 5.81
C THR A 111 -9.23 -18.97 6.75
N TYR A 112 -8.38 -17.98 6.96
CA TYR A 112 -8.64 -16.86 7.86
C TYR A 112 -8.87 -15.57 7.07
N ILE A 113 -9.65 -14.66 7.64
CA ILE A 113 -9.75 -13.28 7.17
C ILE A 113 -9.50 -12.31 8.32
N LEU A 114 -8.95 -11.15 8.01
CA LEU A 114 -8.80 -10.04 8.94
C LEU A 114 -9.92 -9.04 8.68
N TYR A 115 -10.77 -8.79 9.68
CA TYR A 115 -11.81 -7.75 9.60
C TYR A 115 -11.41 -6.57 10.49
N ILE A 116 -11.48 -5.35 9.96
CA ILE A 116 -11.15 -4.11 10.67
C ILE A 116 -12.25 -3.08 10.43
N SER A 117 -12.80 -2.52 11.51
CA SER A 117 -13.66 -1.34 11.53
C SER A 117 -13.28 -0.41 12.69
N PRO A 118 -13.87 0.79 12.82
CA PRO A 118 -13.63 1.66 13.96
C PRO A 118 -13.94 1.01 15.31
N LYS A 119 -14.88 0.05 15.33
CA LYS A 119 -15.39 -0.59 16.55
C LYS A 119 -14.65 -1.87 16.91
N LYS A 120 -14.07 -2.57 15.94
CA LYS A 120 -13.42 -3.86 16.18
C LYS A 120 -12.36 -4.19 15.13
N ALA A 121 -11.36 -4.96 15.55
CA ALA A 121 -10.41 -5.59 14.65
C ALA A 121 -10.19 -7.04 15.10
N GLU A 122 -10.47 -8.00 14.23
CA GLU A 122 -10.51 -9.42 14.59
C GLU A 122 -10.12 -10.34 13.44
N ILE A 123 -9.62 -11.52 13.79
CA ILE A 123 -9.35 -12.59 12.84
C ILE A 123 -10.55 -13.54 12.87
N GLN A 124 -11.15 -13.80 11.71
CA GLN A 124 -12.26 -14.75 11.59
C GLN A 124 -11.88 -15.96 10.75
N VAL A 125 -12.41 -17.12 11.11
CA VAL A 125 -12.23 -18.38 10.37
C VAL A 125 -13.34 -18.49 9.32
N MET A 126 -12.98 -18.54 8.05
CA MET A 126 -13.92 -18.64 6.92
C MET A 126 -13.49 -19.68 5.89
N PRO A 127 -13.63 -21.00 6.19
CA PRO A 127 -13.23 -22.07 5.28
C PRO A 127 -13.98 -22.04 3.94
N THR A 128 -15.17 -21.45 3.90
CA THR A 128 -15.99 -21.27 2.70
C THR A 128 -15.30 -20.44 1.61
N LEU A 129 -14.29 -19.65 1.95
CA LEU A 129 -13.53 -18.83 0.99
C LEU A 129 -12.39 -19.59 0.31
N GLN A 130 -12.10 -20.82 0.74
CA GLN A 130 -10.98 -21.59 0.23
C GLN A 130 -11.12 -21.85 -1.27
N ASN A 131 -10.03 -21.68 -2.02
CA ASN A 131 -9.95 -21.83 -3.48
C ASN A 131 -10.88 -20.92 -4.30
N LEU A 132 -11.56 -19.95 -3.68
CA LEU A 132 -12.35 -18.97 -4.43
C LEU A 132 -11.43 -17.95 -5.10
N ASP A 133 -11.81 -17.49 -6.29
CA ASP A 133 -11.06 -16.44 -6.97
C ASP A 133 -11.45 -15.04 -6.45
N PHE A 134 -10.77 -14.00 -6.92
CA PHE A 134 -10.85 -12.62 -6.44
C PHE A 134 -12.27 -12.07 -6.35
N GLN A 135 -12.98 -12.00 -7.47
CA GLN A 135 -14.29 -11.34 -7.52
C GLN A 135 -15.33 -12.13 -6.72
N VAL A 136 -15.26 -13.47 -6.75
CA VAL A 136 -16.17 -14.33 -5.97
C VAL A 136 -15.93 -14.14 -4.48
N THR A 137 -14.67 -14.06 -4.04
CA THR A 137 -14.30 -13.76 -2.66
C THR A 137 -14.82 -12.39 -2.23
N ALA A 138 -14.63 -11.35 -3.06
CA ALA A 138 -15.09 -10.00 -2.78
C ALA A 138 -16.62 -9.90 -2.72
N ASP A 139 -17.34 -10.57 -3.63
CA ASP A 139 -18.81 -10.58 -3.68
C ASP A 139 -19.38 -11.33 -2.45
N PHE A 140 -18.78 -12.45 -2.05
CA PHE A 140 -19.15 -13.18 -0.83
C PHE A 140 -18.99 -12.29 0.41
N LEU A 141 -17.82 -11.66 0.57
CA LEU A 141 -17.53 -10.80 1.71
C LEU A 141 -18.42 -9.55 1.73
N SER A 142 -18.73 -8.99 0.56
CA SER A 142 -19.66 -7.85 0.44
C SER A 142 -21.10 -8.23 0.78
N ALA A 143 -21.51 -9.47 0.48
CA ALA A 143 -22.81 -9.99 0.90
C ALA A 143 -22.87 -10.23 2.43
N HIS A 144 -21.74 -10.64 3.03
CA HIS A 144 -21.65 -10.94 4.45
C HIS A 144 -21.54 -9.68 5.34
N PHE A 145 -20.65 -8.74 4.98
CA PHE A 145 -20.36 -7.54 5.78
C PHE A 145 -21.04 -6.27 5.26
N GLY A 146 -21.59 -6.29 4.05
CA GLY A 146 -22.20 -5.13 3.42
C GLY A 146 -21.37 -4.57 2.25
N LYS A 147 -22.01 -3.74 1.43
CA LYS A 147 -21.43 -3.26 0.15
C LYS A 147 -20.42 -2.11 0.29
N GLN A 148 -20.34 -1.48 1.46
CA GLN A 148 -19.52 -0.28 1.68
C GLN A 148 -18.10 -0.60 2.20
N ILE A 149 -17.68 -1.87 2.12
CA ILE A 149 -16.37 -2.35 2.57
C ILE A 149 -15.31 -2.27 1.47
N ALA A 150 -14.04 -2.22 1.86
CA ALA A 150 -12.93 -2.61 1.00
C ALA A 150 -12.54 -4.06 1.27
N VAL A 151 -12.24 -4.79 0.19
CA VAL A 151 -11.71 -6.15 0.27
C VAL A 151 -10.38 -6.20 -0.46
N GLY A 152 -9.35 -6.69 0.23
CA GLY A 152 -8.12 -7.18 -0.36
C GLY A 152 -8.05 -8.70 -0.17
N CYS A 153 -7.79 -9.49 -1.21
CA CYS A 153 -7.77 -10.94 -1.10
C CYS A 153 -6.74 -11.58 -2.05
N ILE A 154 -6.31 -12.80 -1.72
CA ILE A 154 -5.46 -13.62 -2.60
C ILE A 154 -6.31 -14.52 -3.50
N ASP A 155 -5.75 -14.95 -4.62
CA ASP A 155 -6.33 -15.97 -5.50
C ASP A 155 -6.04 -17.40 -5.05
N ALA A 156 -6.65 -18.36 -5.73
CA ALA A 156 -6.42 -19.78 -5.53
C ALA A 156 -4.96 -20.19 -5.82
N ALA A 157 -4.25 -19.50 -6.74
CA ALA A 157 -2.83 -19.73 -6.97
C ALA A 157 -1.99 -19.31 -5.74
N GLY A 158 -2.30 -18.16 -5.15
CA GLY A 158 -1.72 -17.70 -3.90
C GLY A 158 -1.94 -18.66 -2.73
N GLU A 159 -3.15 -19.19 -2.56
CA GLU A 159 -3.46 -20.19 -1.52
C GLU A 159 -2.61 -21.46 -1.64
N LYS A 160 -2.26 -21.85 -2.88
CA LYS A 160 -1.36 -22.97 -3.18
C LYS A 160 0.12 -22.59 -3.09
N GLN A 161 0.43 -21.38 -2.61
CA GLN A 161 1.76 -20.81 -2.50
C GLN A 161 2.53 -20.74 -3.83
N LEU A 162 1.80 -20.64 -4.95
CA LEU A 162 2.42 -20.40 -6.25
C LEU A 162 2.90 -18.96 -6.33
N THR A 163 4.09 -18.77 -6.91
CA THR A 163 4.77 -17.47 -6.95
C THR A 163 4.10 -16.44 -7.87
N GLU A 164 3.19 -16.91 -8.74
CA GLU A 164 2.39 -16.07 -9.64
C GLU A 164 1.09 -15.55 -9.01
N GLY A 165 0.71 -16.07 -7.84
CA GLY A 165 -0.48 -15.60 -7.14
C GLY A 165 -0.41 -14.11 -6.81
N MET A 166 -1.56 -13.43 -6.88
CA MET A 166 -1.66 -11.99 -6.67
C MET A 166 -2.54 -11.65 -5.45
N PHE A 167 -2.40 -10.42 -4.97
CA PHE A 167 -3.29 -9.81 -3.99
C PHE A 167 -4.16 -8.75 -4.67
N GLY A 168 -5.43 -9.07 -4.87
CA GLY A 168 -6.41 -8.20 -5.55
C GLY A 168 -7.20 -7.35 -4.56
N ILE A 169 -7.48 -6.10 -4.92
CA ILE A 169 -8.19 -5.11 -4.12
C ILE A 169 -9.39 -4.53 -4.89
N THR A 170 -10.51 -4.35 -4.19
CA THR A 170 -11.72 -3.75 -4.75
C THR A 170 -11.57 -2.26 -5.06
N ASN A 171 -12.26 -1.80 -6.10
CA ASN A 171 -12.52 -0.38 -6.36
C ASN A 171 -13.82 0.09 -5.70
N ILE A 172 -14.19 1.35 -5.93
CA ILE A 172 -15.41 1.97 -5.39
C ILE A 172 -16.72 1.25 -5.77
N LYS A 173 -16.70 0.40 -6.82
CA LYS A 173 -17.85 -0.38 -7.28
C LYS A 173 -17.84 -1.82 -6.73
N GLY A 174 -16.93 -2.14 -5.80
CA GLY A 174 -16.75 -3.50 -5.28
C GLY A 174 -16.10 -4.47 -6.28
N LYS A 175 -15.51 -3.98 -7.38
CA LYS A 175 -14.86 -4.82 -8.39
C LYS A 175 -13.36 -4.93 -8.12
N VAL A 176 -12.83 -6.15 -8.15
CA VAL A 176 -11.40 -6.39 -7.94
C VAL A 176 -10.66 -6.07 -9.24
N VAL A 177 -10.05 -4.89 -9.29
CA VAL A 177 -9.35 -4.36 -10.48
C VAL A 177 -7.99 -3.75 -10.15
N HIS A 178 -7.63 -3.72 -8.88
CA HIS A 178 -6.31 -3.28 -8.42
C HIS A 178 -5.56 -4.49 -7.90
N PHE A 179 -4.31 -4.65 -8.31
CA PHE A 179 -3.53 -5.84 -7.94
C PHE A 179 -2.18 -5.41 -7.36
N ALA A 180 -1.77 -6.07 -6.30
CA ALA A 180 -0.43 -6.09 -5.77
C ALA A 180 0.14 -7.49 -6.02
N GLY A 181 1.31 -7.57 -6.64
CA GLY A 181 1.89 -8.82 -7.08
C GLY A 181 2.65 -8.59 -8.36
N ARG A 182 3.97 -8.48 -8.24
CA ARG A 182 4.88 -8.56 -9.39
C ARG A 182 5.31 -10.01 -9.55
N SER A 183 5.54 -10.46 -10.80
CA SER A 183 6.31 -11.68 -11.02
C SER A 183 7.63 -11.51 -10.26
N GLN A 184 8.00 -12.47 -9.40
CA GLN A 184 9.11 -12.42 -8.43
C GLN A 184 8.82 -11.85 -7.02
N SER A 185 7.60 -11.41 -6.70
CA SER A 185 7.27 -10.96 -5.33
C SER A 185 6.82 -12.11 -4.41
N GLY A 186 6.05 -13.07 -4.92
CA GLY A 186 5.45 -14.14 -4.09
C GLY A 186 4.48 -13.62 -3.03
N VAL A 187 3.85 -12.46 -3.25
CA VAL A 187 3.02 -11.78 -2.24
C VAL A 187 1.90 -12.67 -1.71
N ALA A 188 1.13 -13.28 -2.61
CA ALA A 188 -0.03 -14.08 -2.25
C ALA A 188 0.37 -15.36 -1.50
N ALA A 189 1.52 -15.95 -1.86
CA ALA A 189 2.07 -17.11 -1.17
C ALA A 189 2.42 -16.80 0.29
N VAL A 190 2.92 -15.61 0.59
CA VAL A 190 3.22 -15.23 1.98
C VAL A 190 1.95 -14.93 2.77
N PHE A 191 0.93 -14.31 2.17
CA PHE A 191 -0.41 -14.26 2.77
C PHE A 191 -0.96 -15.66 3.11
N ALA A 192 -0.83 -16.60 2.17
CA ALA A 192 -1.25 -17.98 2.38
C ALA A 192 -0.43 -18.69 3.46
N SER A 193 0.87 -18.41 3.59
CA SER A 193 1.70 -18.92 4.70
C SER A 193 1.18 -18.46 6.07
N LYS A 194 0.62 -17.25 6.12
CA LYS A 194 -0.05 -16.68 7.29
C LYS A 194 -1.50 -17.17 7.47
N GLY A 195 -2.02 -17.98 6.55
CA GLY A 195 -3.41 -18.44 6.52
C GLY A 195 -4.42 -17.35 6.15
N ILE A 196 -3.99 -16.14 5.82
CA ILE A 196 -4.88 -15.01 5.52
C ILE A 196 -5.30 -15.06 4.04
N LYS A 197 -6.59 -15.30 3.82
CA LYS A 197 -7.25 -15.25 2.50
C LYS A 197 -7.64 -13.84 2.11
N ALA A 198 -8.13 -13.05 3.07
CA ALA A 198 -8.61 -11.71 2.81
C ALA A 198 -8.42 -10.76 4.00
N ILE A 199 -8.33 -9.47 3.68
CA ILE A 199 -8.45 -8.35 4.59
C ILE A 199 -9.72 -7.59 4.18
N VAL A 200 -10.63 -7.40 5.13
CA VAL A 200 -11.84 -6.61 4.99
C VAL A 200 -11.70 -5.37 5.86
N VAL A 201 -11.92 -4.21 5.26
CA VAL A 201 -11.88 -2.93 5.97
C VAL A 201 -13.20 -2.21 5.76
N ASP A 202 -13.87 -1.89 6.85
CA ASP A 202 -15.14 -1.17 6.87
C ASP A 202 -14.97 0.10 7.71
N ALA A 203 -14.81 1.26 7.07
CA ALA A 203 -14.70 2.52 7.78
C ALA A 203 -16.04 3.01 8.33
N GLU A 204 -17.16 2.31 8.11
CA GLU A 204 -18.49 2.68 8.63
C GLU A 204 -18.92 4.12 8.29
N GLY A 205 -18.44 4.66 7.16
CA GLY A 205 -18.73 6.02 6.73
C GLY A 205 -17.86 7.11 7.37
N GLU A 206 -16.86 6.75 8.17
CA GLU A 206 -15.88 7.71 8.72
C GLU A 206 -15.23 8.54 7.61
N ILE A 207 -15.06 9.83 7.90
CA ILE A 207 -14.37 10.78 7.02
C ILE A 207 -13.34 11.51 7.86
N PRO A 208 -12.05 11.45 7.50
CA PRO A 208 -11.01 12.09 8.28
C PRO A 208 -11.09 13.61 8.07
N VAL A 209 -11.03 14.36 9.18
CA VAL A 209 -11.01 15.83 9.18
C VAL A 209 -9.59 16.28 9.48
N ALA A 210 -9.09 17.24 8.70
CA ALA A 210 -7.77 17.83 8.94
C ALA A 210 -7.80 18.72 10.18
N VAL A 211 -6.69 18.77 10.92
CA VAL A 211 -6.52 19.71 12.05
C VAL A 211 -6.67 21.16 11.58
N ASP A 212 -6.10 21.49 10.42
CA ASP A 212 -6.32 22.77 9.73
C ASP A 212 -7.02 22.52 8.38
N GLN A 213 -8.34 22.59 8.40
CA GLN A 213 -9.16 22.30 7.22
C GLN A 213 -8.94 23.32 6.09
N LEU A 214 -8.74 24.59 6.42
CA LEU A 214 -8.57 25.64 5.42
C LEU A 214 -7.22 25.48 4.71
N ALA A 215 -6.14 25.31 5.47
CA ALA A 215 -4.81 25.07 4.91
C ALA A 215 -4.79 23.81 4.02
N PHE A 216 -5.44 22.74 4.48
CA PHE A 216 -5.56 21.50 3.70
C PHE A 216 -6.27 21.73 2.37
N GLN A 217 -7.43 22.39 2.38
CA GLN A 217 -8.22 22.64 1.18
C GLN A 217 -7.51 23.56 0.19
N THR A 218 -6.87 24.64 0.67
CA THR A 218 -6.10 25.56 -0.17
C THR A 218 -4.94 24.83 -0.86
N ALA A 219 -4.17 24.04 -0.12
CA ALA A 219 -3.07 23.27 -0.70
C ALA A 219 -3.57 22.16 -1.64
N SER A 220 -4.65 21.47 -1.28
CA SER A 220 -5.26 20.45 -2.14
C SER A 220 -5.76 21.02 -3.47
N ALA A 221 -6.38 22.20 -3.45
CA ALA A 221 -6.85 22.86 -4.67
C ALA A 221 -5.69 23.21 -5.61
N TYR A 222 -4.57 23.66 -5.05
CA TYR A 222 -3.35 23.90 -5.83
C TYR A 222 -2.85 22.62 -6.50
N ILE A 223 -2.70 21.53 -5.73
CA ILE A 223 -2.25 20.24 -6.28
C ILE A 223 -3.18 19.76 -7.39
N LEU A 224 -4.50 19.83 -7.19
CA LEU A 224 -5.46 19.47 -8.24
C LEU A 224 -5.31 20.33 -9.50
N SER A 225 -5.10 21.64 -9.34
CA SER A 225 -4.90 22.54 -10.47
C SER A 225 -3.64 22.16 -11.27
N LEU A 226 -2.55 21.82 -10.57
CA LEU A 226 -1.29 21.41 -11.17
C LEU A 226 -1.45 20.08 -11.92
N LEU A 227 -2.14 19.11 -11.32
CA LEU A 227 -2.39 17.80 -11.94
C LEU A 227 -3.32 17.89 -13.16
N ASN A 228 -4.26 18.83 -13.18
CA ASN A 228 -5.15 19.05 -14.31
C ASN A 228 -4.46 19.79 -15.47
N GLN A 229 -3.44 20.60 -15.18
CA GLN A 229 -2.63 21.30 -16.18
C GLN A 229 -1.53 20.41 -16.77
N GLY A 230 -1.09 19.39 -16.03
CA GLY A 230 -0.12 18.41 -16.50
C GLY A 230 -0.66 17.50 -17.60
N GLU A 231 0.24 16.76 -18.26
CA GLU A 231 -0.17 15.68 -19.15
C GLU A 231 -0.99 14.66 -18.36
N GLY A 232 -2.23 14.40 -18.78
CA GLY A 232 -3.12 13.49 -18.05
C GLY A 232 -2.49 12.11 -17.86
N MET A 233 -2.71 11.49 -16.69
CA MET A 233 -2.12 10.18 -16.32
C MET A 233 -2.28 9.10 -17.41
N SER A 234 -3.38 9.13 -18.17
CA SER A 234 -3.64 8.21 -19.28
C SER A 234 -2.69 8.43 -20.46
N GLN A 235 -2.38 9.68 -20.80
CA GLN A 235 -1.42 10.01 -21.87
C GLN A 235 0.00 9.64 -21.44
N GLN A 236 0.34 9.89 -20.17
CA GLN A 236 1.64 9.49 -19.64
C GLN A 236 1.81 7.97 -19.61
N ARG A 237 0.77 7.21 -19.22
CA ARG A 237 0.75 5.73 -19.32
C ARG A 237 1.00 5.23 -20.74
N LEU A 238 0.36 5.87 -21.73
CA LEU A 238 0.53 5.51 -23.14
C LEU A 238 1.93 5.84 -23.67
N LYS A 239 2.53 6.95 -23.23
CA LYS A 239 3.88 7.37 -23.63
C LYS A 239 4.99 6.57 -22.95
N GLU A 240 4.86 6.28 -21.65
CA GLU A 240 5.91 5.66 -20.84
C GLU A 240 5.78 4.13 -20.75
N GLY A 241 4.68 3.55 -21.28
CA GLY A 241 4.53 2.12 -21.52
C GLY A 241 4.32 1.23 -20.28
N ALA A 242 4.41 1.76 -19.06
CA ALA A 242 4.09 1.07 -17.82
C ALA A 242 3.99 2.04 -16.64
N CYS A 243 3.63 1.53 -15.46
CA CYS A 243 3.67 2.30 -14.21
C CYS A 243 5.08 2.84 -13.94
N LEU A 244 5.22 4.14 -13.64
CA LEU A 244 6.49 4.68 -13.14
C LEU A 244 6.96 3.97 -11.86
N ALA A 245 6.01 3.41 -11.08
CA ALA A 245 6.31 2.50 -9.96
C ALA A 245 7.06 1.23 -10.40
N CYS A 246 6.97 0.85 -11.66
CA CYS A 246 7.64 -0.30 -12.24
C CYS A 246 9.07 -0.01 -12.68
N GLY A 247 9.54 1.25 -12.74
CA GLY A 247 10.97 1.61 -12.88
C GLY A 247 11.82 0.91 -13.95
N ASN A 248 11.25 0.04 -14.77
CA ASN A 248 11.93 -0.82 -15.71
C ASN A 248 11.03 -0.94 -16.93
N LEU A 249 11.45 -0.23 -17.96
CA LEU A 249 11.05 -0.37 -19.36
C LEU A 249 11.45 -1.74 -19.97
N SER A 250 11.63 -2.79 -19.16
CA SER A 250 12.03 -4.12 -19.63
C SER A 250 10.95 -5.20 -19.52
N CYS A 251 9.75 -4.88 -19.02
CA CYS A 251 8.62 -5.84 -19.09
C CYS A 251 7.98 -5.89 -20.49
N ALA A 252 8.33 -4.95 -21.39
CA ALA A 252 7.80 -4.86 -22.74
C ALA A 252 8.93 -4.89 -23.78
N LYS A 253 9.66 -6.01 -23.85
CA LYS A 253 10.31 -6.58 -25.05
C LYS A 253 11.05 -7.87 -24.68
N TRP A 254 10.34 -8.99 -24.83
CA TRP A 254 10.97 -10.32 -24.86
C TRP A 254 11.67 -10.51 -26.21
N SER A 255 12.89 -9.97 -26.33
CA SER A 255 13.94 -10.46 -27.22
C SER A 255 15.19 -9.58 -27.06
N HIS A 256 16.28 -10.21 -26.62
CA HIS A 256 17.63 -9.65 -26.46
C HIS A 256 17.86 -8.73 -25.25
N VAL A 257 18.24 -9.34 -24.12
CA VAL A 257 19.08 -8.66 -23.12
C VAL A 257 20.45 -9.32 -23.21
N GLU A 258 21.38 -8.65 -23.88
CA GLU A 258 22.80 -8.96 -23.73
C GLU A 258 23.26 -8.62 -22.30
N PRO A 259 24.10 -9.47 -21.69
CA PRO A 259 24.61 -9.23 -20.35
C PRO A 259 25.73 -8.17 -20.40
N GLY A 260 25.39 -6.89 -20.23
CA GLY A 260 26.41 -5.84 -20.25
C GLY A 260 26.02 -4.42 -19.84
N HIS A 261 24.75 -4.11 -19.57
CA HIS A 261 24.33 -2.74 -19.21
C HIS A 261 23.62 -2.71 -17.85
N THR A 262 24.42 -2.67 -16.78
CA THR A 262 23.94 -2.60 -15.39
C THR A 262 23.79 -1.18 -14.84
N GLU A 263 24.13 -0.12 -15.58
CA GLU A 263 24.13 1.25 -15.01
C GLU A 263 22.83 2.05 -15.20
N HIS A 264 21.94 1.67 -16.12
CA HIS A 264 20.69 2.42 -16.35
C HIS A 264 19.50 1.96 -15.49
N ARG A 265 19.66 0.96 -14.61
CA ARG A 265 18.54 0.31 -13.88
C ARG A 265 18.02 1.03 -12.63
N TYR A 266 18.54 2.22 -12.28
CA TYR A 266 18.26 2.85 -10.97
C TYR A 266 18.01 4.36 -10.97
N MET A 267 17.95 5.02 -12.14
CA MET A 267 18.05 6.49 -12.23
C MET A 267 16.80 7.27 -11.75
N PHE A 268 15.60 6.68 -11.79
CA PHE A 268 14.38 7.38 -11.38
C PHE A 268 14.11 7.35 -9.85
N TRP A 269 14.86 6.59 -9.06
CA TRP A 269 14.42 6.20 -7.70
C TRP A 269 15.29 6.68 -6.55
N LYS A 270 16.37 7.41 -6.84
CA LYS A 270 17.32 7.91 -5.83
C LYS A 270 16.99 9.31 -5.28
N SER A 271 15.95 9.99 -5.76
CA SER A 271 15.61 11.31 -5.22
C SER A 271 14.71 11.20 -3.98
N ALA A 272 15.07 11.93 -2.93
CA ALA A 272 14.25 12.13 -1.74
C ALA A 272 12.81 12.54 -2.08
N GLU A 273 12.64 13.33 -3.14
CA GLU A 273 11.35 13.81 -3.63
C GLU A 273 10.42 12.67 -4.04
N ASN A 274 10.92 11.63 -4.71
CA ASN A 274 10.09 10.52 -5.16
C ASN A 274 9.66 9.64 -4.00
N GLY A 275 10.56 9.41 -3.04
CA GLY A 275 10.22 8.74 -1.78
C GLY A 275 9.19 9.52 -0.98
N PHE A 276 9.30 10.85 -0.94
CA PHE A 276 8.33 11.73 -0.30
C PHE A 276 6.95 11.65 -0.99
N ILE A 277 6.87 11.84 -2.31
CA ILE A 277 5.59 11.79 -3.05
C ILE A 277 4.89 10.44 -2.88
N ASP A 278 5.61 9.31 -3.02
CA ASP A 278 5.05 7.96 -2.82
C ASP A 278 4.50 7.79 -1.38
N SER A 279 5.21 8.34 -0.39
CA SER A 279 4.81 8.28 1.02
C SER A 279 3.56 9.08 1.33
N MET A 280 3.22 10.08 0.50
CA MET A 280 1.94 10.79 0.60
C MET A 280 0.77 9.91 0.15
N GLY A 281 1.04 8.81 -0.56
CA GLY A 281 0.03 7.95 -1.18
C GLY A 281 -0.41 8.47 -2.54
N VAL A 282 0.29 9.45 -3.10
CA VAL A 282 0.01 10.00 -4.43
C VAL A 282 0.54 9.03 -5.48
N CYS A 283 -0.21 8.86 -6.57
CA CYS A 283 0.22 7.95 -7.64
C CYS A 283 1.52 8.45 -8.28
N LEU A 284 2.49 7.55 -8.47
CA LEU A 284 3.78 7.91 -9.05
C LEU A 284 3.72 8.48 -10.47
N PHE A 285 2.61 8.35 -11.20
CA PHE A 285 2.39 9.09 -12.44
C PHE A 285 2.38 10.61 -12.24
N ALA A 286 1.89 11.08 -11.09
CA ALA A 286 1.88 12.50 -10.76
C ALA A 286 3.28 13.06 -10.45
N VAL A 287 4.29 12.21 -10.26
CA VAL A 287 5.64 12.64 -9.84
C VAL A 287 6.22 13.65 -10.78
N LYS A 288 6.17 13.41 -12.10
CA LYS A 288 6.77 14.31 -13.09
C LYS A 288 6.18 15.72 -12.98
N THR A 289 4.86 15.82 -12.90
CA THR A 289 4.14 17.09 -12.73
C THR A 289 4.49 17.78 -11.41
N LEU A 290 4.61 17.01 -10.32
CA LEU A 290 4.94 17.53 -8.99
C LEU A 290 6.41 17.94 -8.84
N GLN A 291 7.34 17.27 -9.54
CA GLN A 291 8.76 17.62 -9.50
C GLN A 291 9.10 18.84 -10.36
N GLN A 292 8.33 19.07 -11.43
CA GLN A 292 8.51 20.25 -12.29
C GLN A 292 8.14 21.56 -11.60
N ASP A 293 7.34 21.50 -10.53
CA ASP A 293 6.95 22.65 -9.72
C ASP A 293 7.30 22.41 -8.24
N LYS A 294 8.37 23.06 -7.76
CA LYS A 294 8.79 22.98 -6.34
C LYS A 294 7.68 23.38 -5.38
N THR A 295 6.79 24.29 -5.78
CA THR A 295 5.61 24.68 -4.99
C THR A 295 4.70 23.48 -4.73
N GLY A 296 4.60 22.54 -5.68
CA GLY A 296 3.82 21.32 -5.52
C GLY A 296 4.30 20.46 -4.34
N LEU A 297 5.62 20.31 -4.16
CA LEU A 297 6.19 19.58 -3.02
C LEU A 297 5.89 20.28 -1.69
N GLU A 298 6.01 21.61 -1.65
CA GLU A 298 5.68 22.41 -0.48
C GLU A 298 4.19 22.30 -0.11
N LYS A 299 3.30 22.27 -1.12
CA LYS A 299 1.87 22.07 -0.89
C LYS A 299 1.57 20.67 -0.37
N LEU A 300 2.24 19.62 -0.83
CA LEU A 300 2.10 18.28 -0.24
C LEU A 300 2.54 18.24 1.23
N ALA A 301 3.65 18.91 1.58
CA ALA A 301 4.10 19.04 2.97
C ALA A 301 3.06 19.82 3.80
N MET A 302 2.55 20.93 3.27
CA MET A 302 1.49 21.73 3.90
C MET A 302 0.23 20.89 4.16
N MET A 303 -0.18 20.03 3.22
CA MET A 303 -1.33 19.15 3.42
C MET A 303 -1.11 18.14 4.54
N CYS A 304 0.09 17.60 4.70
CA CYS A 304 0.39 16.67 5.79
C CYS A 304 0.40 17.38 7.14
N ASN A 305 1.05 18.54 7.22
CA ASN A 305 1.01 19.38 8.41
C ASN A 305 -0.42 19.74 8.79
N ALA A 306 -1.23 20.17 7.82
CA ALA A 306 -2.63 20.52 8.01
C ALA A 306 -3.48 19.32 8.46
N ARG A 307 -3.26 18.13 7.87
CA ARG A 307 -3.96 16.90 8.28
C ARG A 307 -3.67 16.53 9.72
N TYR A 308 -2.39 16.50 10.09
CA TYR A 308 -1.95 15.90 11.35
C TYR A 308 -1.62 16.91 12.47
N GLY A 309 -1.69 18.21 12.19
CA GLY A 309 -1.26 19.26 13.12
C GLY A 309 0.26 19.29 13.34
N TRP A 310 1.04 18.83 12.36
CA TRP A 310 2.50 18.85 12.44
C TRP A 310 3.06 20.19 11.97
N ASN A 311 4.34 20.45 12.31
CA ASN A 311 5.07 21.63 11.88
C ASN A 311 6.41 21.24 11.25
N LYS A 312 6.36 20.38 10.21
CA LYS A 312 7.54 19.90 9.50
C LYS A 312 7.79 20.73 8.25
N THR A 313 9.03 21.12 8.05
CA THR A 313 9.52 21.74 6.81
C THR A 313 9.59 20.69 5.68
N LEU A 314 9.59 21.14 4.42
CA LEU A 314 9.81 20.25 3.29
C LEU A 314 11.16 19.51 3.41
N ALA A 315 12.21 20.19 3.88
CA ALA A 315 13.53 19.58 4.06
C ALA A 315 13.50 18.42 5.07
N GLU A 316 12.77 18.54 6.18
CA GLU A 316 12.59 17.44 7.14
C GLU A 316 11.86 16.25 6.51
N TYR A 317 10.83 16.49 5.70
CA TYR A 317 10.15 15.42 4.97
C TYR A 317 11.06 14.73 3.95
N LEU A 318 11.86 15.49 3.22
CA LEU A 318 12.82 14.95 2.24
C LEU A 318 13.91 14.14 2.95
N SER A 319 14.42 14.61 4.09
CA SER A 319 15.40 13.87 4.90
C SER A 319 14.85 12.53 5.39
N LEU A 320 13.57 12.44 5.75
CA LEU A 320 12.92 11.17 6.08
C LEU A 320 12.89 10.19 4.89
N ALA A 321 12.85 10.71 3.65
CA ALA A 321 12.79 9.92 2.43
C ALA A 321 14.16 9.42 1.93
N GLU A 322 15.26 9.99 2.41
CA GLU A 322 16.63 9.56 2.08
C GLU A 322 17.07 8.31 2.86
N ASN A 323 16.41 8.01 3.99
CA ASN A 323 16.81 7.00 4.97
C ASN A 323 16.14 5.62 4.81
#